data_AF-A0A659S289-F1
#
_entry.id   AF-A0A659S289-F1
#
_cell.length_a   1.000
_cell.length_b   1.000
_cell.length_c   1.000
_cell.angle_alpha   90.00
_cell.angle_beta   90.00
_cell.angle_gamma   90.00
#
_symmetry.space_group_name_H-M   'P 1'
#
loop_
_entity.id
_entity.type
_entity.pdbx_description
1 polymer ?
#
loop_
_entity_poly.entity_id
_entity_poly.type
_entity_poly.pdbx_seq_one_letter_code
_entity_poly.pdbx_strand_id
1 'polypeptide(L)'
;MRYRVILFCLFGLLPVQLLWAAPAQRTFSDWQVTCNNQNFCVARNTGEHHGLVMTLSRSAGARTDAVLRIDRGGLAPPDAKEAAIAPRLLLDGKPLSFNSPHWRVSPWHLMTGDPATITAFLQTIQDAQAITLKNGVQTLSLAGLKAALLFIDAQQKRVGSETAWIEKGNEPPLSVPPAPALK
;
A
#
# COMPACT_ATOMS: atom_id res chain seq x y z
N MET A 1 -59.09 -4.83 -49.42
CA MET A 1 -58.46 -4.35 -48.18
C MET A 1 -57.38 -5.36 -47.78
N ARG A 2 -56.09 -5.01 -47.89
CA ARG A 2 -54.95 -5.90 -47.57
C ARG A 2 -54.29 -5.40 -46.30
N TYR A 3 -54.45 -6.14 -45.20
CA TYR A 3 -53.76 -5.88 -43.93
C TYR A 3 -52.31 -6.36 -44.02
N ARG A 4 -51.34 -5.45 -43.88
CA ARG A 4 -49.92 -5.78 -43.71
C ARG A 4 -49.62 -5.82 -42.20
N VAL A 5 -49.30 -7.01 -41.69
CA VAL A 5 -48.75 -7.18 -40.34
C VAL A 5 -47.23 -7.00 -40.45
N ILE A 6 -46.71 -5.93 -39.84
CA ILE A 6 -45.27 -5.69 -39.72
C ILE A 6 -44.84 -6.21 -38.35
N LEU A 7 -44.12 -7.33 -38.35
CA LEU A 7 -43.53 -7.93 -37.15
C LEU A 7 -42.18 -7.24 -36.87
N PHE A 8 -42.12 -6.41 -35.82
CA PHE A 8 -40.87 -5.81 -35.35
C PHE A 8 -40.14 -6.81 -34.43
N CYS A 9 -39.06 -7.42 -34.92
CA CYS A 9 -38.10 -8.14 -34.08
C CYS A 9 -37.20 -7.13 -33.35
N LEU A 10 -37.45 -6.91 -32.05
CA LEU A 10 -36.51 -6.23 -31.16
C LEU A 10 -35.39 -7.19 -30.75
N PHE A 11 -34.24 -7.11 -31.42
CA PHE A 11 -32.98 -7.67 -30.91
C PHE A 11 -32.50 -6.81 -29.74
N GLY A 12 -32.62 -7.33 -28.52
CA GLY A 12 -32.07 -6.68 -27.33
C GLY A 12 -30.54 -6.64 -27.36
N LEU A 13 -29.99 -5.45 -27.59
CA LEU A 13 -28.57 -5.17 -27.38
C LEU A 13 -28.31 -5.12 -25.87
N LEU A 14 -27.86 -6.24 -25.29
CA LEU A 14 -27.27 -6.22 -23.95
C LEU A 14 -25.88 -5.55 -24.05
N PRO A 15 -25.66 -4.38 -23.42
CA PRO A 15 -24.35 -3.78 -23.39
C PRO A 15 -23.46 -4.68 -22.53
N VAL A 16 -22.52 -5.38 -23.17
CA VAL A 16 -21.42 -6.02 -22.46
C VAL A 16 -20.62 -4.89 -21.83
N GLN A 17 -20.79 -4.70 -20.52
CA GLN A 17 -19.96 -3.76 -19.78
C GLN A 17 -18.56 -4.36 -19.71
N LEU A 18 -17.69 -3.93 -20.61
CA LEU A 18 -16.25 -4.09 -20.45
C LEU A 18 -15.87 -3.29 -19.21
N LEU A 19 -15.81 -3.96 -18.06
CA LEU A 19 -15.23 -3.42 -16.83
C LEU A 19 -13.74 -3.18 -17.08
N TRP A 20 -13.42 -1.97 -17.52
CA TRP A 20 -12.05 -1.50 -17.55
C TRP A 20 -11.69 -1.11 -16.12
N ALA A 21 -10.88 -1.92 -15.45
CA ALA A 21 -10.22 -1.50 -14.23
C ALA A 21 -9.21 -0.41 -14.60
N ALA A 22 -9.64 0.85 -14.55
CA ALA A 22 -8.74 1.99 -14.72
C ALA A 22 -7.69 1.96 -13.60
N PRO A 23 -6.42 2.30 -13.88
CA PRO A 23 -5.42 2.43 -12.83
C PRO A 23 -5.91 3.44 -11.79
N ALA A 24 -5.94 3.02 -10.53
CA ALA A 24 -6.38 3.88 -9.46
C ALA A 24 -5.16 4.64 -8.92
N GLN A 25 -5.14 5.96 -9.06
CA GLN A 25 -4.10 6.81 -8.48
C GLN A 25 -4.73 7.88 -7.61
N ARG A 26 -4.29 7.99 -6.36
CA ARG A 26 -4.85 8.95 -5.40
C ARG A 26 -3.80 9.43 -4.40
N THR A 27 -3.90 10.70 -4.04
CA THR A 27 -3.06 11.31 -3.00
C THR A 27 -3.88 11.50 -1.72
N PHE A 28 -3.23 11.27 -0.58
CA PHE A 28 -3.73 11.41 0.77
C PHE A 28 -2.70 12.19 1.58
N SER A 29 -2.86 13.52 1.67
CA SER A 29 -1.87 14.41 2.27
C SER A 29 -0.46 14.15 1.71
N ASP A 30 0.46 13.59 2.51
CA ASP A 30 1.84 13.32 2.11
C ASP A 30 2.06 11.92 1.56
N TRP A 31 1.00 11.23 1.13
CA TRP A 31 1.06 9.88 0.58
C TRP A 31 0.41 9.79 -0.78
N GLN A 32 0.99 9.02 -1.68
CA GLN A 32 0.40 8.67 -2.95
C GLN A 32 0.22 7.15 -3.04
N VAL A 33 -0.96 6.73 -3.48
CA VAL A 33 -1.28 5.34 -3.81
C VAL A 33 -1.47 5.22 -5.31
N THR A 34 -0.88 4.18 -5.89
CA THR A 34 -1.16 3.72 -7.25
C THR A 34 -1.52 2.25 -7.24
N CYS A 35 -2.55 1.85 -7.98
CA CYS A 35 -2.92 0.45 -8.19
C CYS A 35 -3.02 0.17 -9.69
N ASN A 36 -2.39 -0.91 -10.14
CA ASN A 36 -2.43 -1.31 -11.54
C ASN A 36 -3.70 -2.13 -11.89
N ASN A 37 -3.82 -2.57 -13.14
CA ASN A 37 -4.93 -3.40 -13.63
C ASN A 37 -5.00 -4.81 -13.00
N GLN A 38 -3.91 -5.31 -12.41
CA GLN A 38 -3.89 -6.54 -11.60
C GLN A 38 -4.25 -6.27 -10.14
N ASN A 39 -4.67 -5.05 -9.81
CA ASN A 39 -4.98 -4.61 -8.47
C ASN A 39 -3.80 -4.74 -7.48
N PHE A 40 -2.56 -4.75 -8.01
CA PHE A 40 -1.34 -4.58 -7.24
C PHE A 40 -1.21 -3.11 -6.89
N CYS A 41 -1.15 -2.81 -5.59
CA CYS A 41 -1.14 -1.46 -5.07
C CYS A 41 0.21 -1.10 -4.44
N VAL A 42 0.62 0.15 -4.60
CA VAL A 42 1.81 0.74 -3.99
C VAL A 42 1.43 2.04 -3.31
N ALA A 43 1.72 2.17 -2.02
CA ALA A 43 1.69 3.43 -1.27
C ALA A 43 3.12 3.92 -1.04
N ARG A 44 3.35 5.21 -1.25
CA ARG A 44 4.64 5.87 -1.03
C ARG A 44 4.45 7.25 -0.46
N ASN A 45 5.30 7.68 0.47
CA ASN A 45 5.30 9.07 0.91
C ASN A 45 5.80 10.02 -0.21
N THR A 46 5.22 11.20 -0.29
CA THR A 46 5.47 12.25 -1.28
C THR A 46 5.75 13.58 -0.59
N GLY A 47 6.62 14.41 -1.17
CA GLY A 47 7.04 15.69 -0.58
C GLY A 47 8.54 15.75 -0.31
N GLU A 48 8.97 16.84 0.33
CA GLU A 48 10.37 17.07 0.70
C GLU A 48 10.72 16.34 2.00
N HIS A 49 11.01 15.03 1.89
CA HIS A 49 11.34 14.14 3.01
C HIS A 49 12.86 13.96 3.20
N HIS A 50 13.66 14.84 2.59
CA HIS A 50 15.13 14.81 2.56
C HIS A 50 15.76 13.44 2.30
N GLY A 51 15.11 12.66 1.42
CA GLY A 51 15.56 11.34 0.98
C GLY A 51 15.01 10.16 1.80
N LEU A 52 14.27 10.38 2.90
CA LEU A 52 13.65 9.28 3.64
C LEU A 52 12.32 8.88 2.99
N VAL A 53 12.28 7.67 2.44
CA VAL A 53 11.17 7.19 1.64
C VAL A 53 10.69 5.86 2.19
N MET A 54 9.41 5.78 2.54
CA MET A 54 8.74 4.51 2.78
C MET A 54 7.91 4.13 1.57
N THR A 55 8.02 2.86 1.17
CA THR A 55 7.16 2.27 0.14
C THR A 55 6.56 0.99 0.67
N LEU A 56 5.25 0.87 0.53
CA LEU A 56 4.47 -0.32 0.86
C LEU A 56 3.80 -0.81 -0.41
N SER A 57 4.03 -2.07 -0.76
CA SER A 57 3.38 -2.70 -1.92
C SER A 57 2.64 -3.96 -1.53
N ARG A 58 1.51 -4.25 -2.18
CA ARG A 58 0.68 -5.41 -1.85
C ARG A 58 0.01 -5.99 -3.10
N SER A 59 0.10 -7.31 -3.23
CA SER A 59 -0.60 -8.07 -4.28
C SER A 59 -2.08 -8.22 -3.96
N ALA A 60 -2.90 -8.37 -5.00
CA ALA A 60 -4.30 -8.73 -4.87
C ALA A 60 -4.49 -10.20 -4.45
N GLY A 61 -5.72 -10.60 -4.12
CA GLY A 61 -6.06 -11.98 -3.75
C GLY A 61 -6.02 -12.25 -2.25
N ALA A 62 -6.50 -13.43 -1.84
CA ALA A 62 -6.54 -13.86 -0.44
C ALA A 62 -5.17 -13.87 0.27
N ARG A 63 -4.10 -14.07 -0.49
CA ARG A 63 -2.72 -14.02 0.01
C ARG A 63 -2.41 -12.64 0.58
N THR A 64 -1.55 -12.60 1.59
CA THR A 64 -1.12 -11.37 2.26
C THR A 64 0.27 -10.92 1.78
N ASP A 65 0.63 -11.28 0.55
CA ASP A 65 1.91 -10.94 -0.07
C ASP A 65 2.07 -9.41 -0.15
N ALA A 66 2.94 -8.88 0.68
CA ALA A 66 3.25 -7.47 0.80
C ALA A 66 4.74 -7.26 1.06
N VAL A 67 5.23 -6.08 0.72
CA VAL A 67 6.60 -5.65 0.97
C VAL A 67 6.56 -4.25 1.54
N LEU A 68 7.26 -4.04 2.64
CA LEU A 68 7.50 -2.74 3.22
C LEU A 68 9.00 -2.45 3.16
N ARG A 69 9.35 -1.25 2.67
CA ARG A 69 10.72 -0.74 2.70
C ARG A 69 10.76 0.70 3.18
N ILE A 70 11.83 1.04 3.89
CA ILE A 70 12.22 2.41 4.22
C ILE A 70 13.66 2.60 3.71
N ASP A 71 13.81 3.53 2.78
CA ASP A 71 15.06 3.86 2.11
C ASP A 71 15.50 5.27 2.50
N ARG A 72 16.79 5.44 2.79
CA ARG A 72 17.43 6.75 2.86
C ARG A 72 18.20 7.00 1.57
N GLY A 73 17.61 7.80 0.70
CA GLY A 73 18.27 8.32 -0.50
C GLY A 73 19.34 9.36 -0.18
N GLY A 74 20.27 9.53 -1.10
CA GLY A 74 21.34 10.51 -1.04
C GLY A 74 22.14 10.49 -2.34
N LEU A 75 22.80 11.60 -2.66
CA LEU A 75 23.65 11.71 -3.85
C LEU A 75 25.05 11.12 -3.63
N ALA A 76 25.49 11.03 -2.37
CA ALA A 76 26.78 10.46 -2.01
C ALA A 76 26.66 8.94 -1.84
N PRO A 77 27.69 8.17 -2.26
CA PRO A 77 27.74 6.75 -1.96
C PRO A 77 27.73 6.53 -0.43
N PRO A 78 27.12 5.45 0.06
CA PRO A 78 27.05 5.21 1.48
C PRO A 78 28.45 5.07 2.09
N ASP A 79 28.67 5.68 3.25
CA ASP A 79 29.88 5.43 4.02
C ASP A 79 29.85 3.98 4.50
N ALA A 80 30.89 3.21 4.17
CA ALA A 80 31.04 1.81 4.57
C ALA A 80 31.03 1.63 6.11
N LYS A 81 31.29 2.70 6.88
CA LYS A 81 31.26 2.71 8.34
C LYS A 81 29.94 3.20 8.92
N GLU A 82 28.99 3.60 8.09
CA GLU A 82 27.72 4.12 8.59
C GLU A 82 26.95 3.03 9.34
N ALA A 83 26.45 3.36 10.53
CA ALA A 83 25.63 2.44 11.31
C ALA A 83 24.31 2.12 10.60
N ALA A 84 23.74 0.95 10.89
CA ALA A 84 22.41 0.55 10.43
C ALA A 84 21.36 1.67 10.60
N ILE A 85 20.43 1.80 9.66
CA ILE A 85 19.41 2.85 9.70
C ILE A 85 18.39 2.61 10.83
N ALA A 86 17.99 1.35 11.04
CA ALA A 86 16.92 0.98 11.98
C ALA A 86 17.07 1.57 13.39
N PRO A 87 18.21 1.41 14.11
CA PRO A 87 18.36 1.96 15.47
C PRO A 87 18.41 3.50 15.52
N ARG A 88 18.47 4.17 14.37
CA ARG A 88 18.50 5.63 14.26
C ARG A 88 17.14 6.22 13.90
N LEU A 89 16.14 5.39 13.57
CA LEU A 89 14.79 5.87 13.28
C LEU A 89 14.04 6.19 14.58
N LEU A 90 13.34 7.32 14.56
CA LEU A 90 12.50 7.78 15.65
C LEU A 90 11.05 7.87 15.16
N LEU A 91 10.10 7.49 16.01
CA LEU A 91 8.67 7.72 15.83
C LEU A 91 8.24 8.83 16.78
N ASP A 92 7.82 9.97 16.25
CA ASP A 92 7.45 11.15 17.05
C ASP A 92 8.51 11.52 18.10
N GLY A 93 9.78 11.45 17.69
CA GLY A 93 10.94 11.77 18.54
C GLY A 93 11.40 10.67 19.51
N LYS A 94 10.68 9.54 19.59
CA LYS A 94 11.05 8.40 20.44
C LYS A 94 11.69 7.28 19.61
N PRO A 95 12.58 6.43 20.16
CA PRO A 95 13.16 5.31 19.43
C PRO A 95 12.08 4.40 18.82
N LEU A 96 12.19 4.13 17.52
CA LEU A 96 11.32 3.19 16.81
C LEU A 96 11.91 1.79 16.87
N SER A 97 11.22 0.86 17.52
CA SER A 97 11.69 -0.51 17.72
C SER A 97 11.33 -1.43 16.54
N PHE A 98 12.28 -2.27 16.14
CA PHE A 98 12.13 -3.27 15.07
C PHE A 98 12.37 -4.67 15.65
N ASN A 99 11.42 -5.18 16.42
CA ASN A 99 11.60 -6.37 17.27
C ASN A 99 11.50 -7.72 16.52
N SER A 100 11.15 -7.71 15.24
CA SER A 100 11.04 -8.92 14.42
C SER A 100 12.39 -9.29 13.79
N PRO A 101 12.77 -10.58 13.77
CA PRO A 101 13.98 -11.01 13.06
C PRO A 101 13.80 -10.97 11.53
N HIS A 102 12.59 -10.73 11.01
CA HIS A 102 12.29 -10.69 9.58
C HIS A 102 12.60 -9.35 8.90
N TRP A 103 13.22 -8.42 9.63
CA TRP A 103 13.76 -7.19 9.06
C TRP A 103 15.14 -7.44 8.45
N ARG A 104 15.28 -7.06 7.18
CA ARG A 104 16.59 -6.89 6.55
C ARG A 104 17.01 -5.44 6.72
N VAL A 105 18.19 -5.24 7.30
CA VAL A 105 18.67 -3.92 7.70
C VAL A 105 20.05 -3.65 7.09
N SER A 106 20.23 -2.47 6.53
CA SER A 106 21.51 -1.90 6.12
C SER A 106 21.62 -0.45 6.64
N PRO A 107 22.73 0.26 6.40
CA PRO A 107 22.86 1.66 6.80
C PRO A 107 21.92 2.64 6.08
N TRP A 108 21.31 2.25 4.96
CA TRP A 108 20.40 3.10 4.17
C TRP A 108 19.07 2.42 3.78
N HIS A 109 18.88 1.15 4.16
CA HIS A 109 17.74 0.37 3.74
C HIS A 109 17.22 -0.47 4.89
N LEU A 110 15.91 -0.49 5.04
CA LEU A 110 15.18 -1.37 5.93
C LEU A 110 14.05 -2.00 5.13
N MET A 111 13.91 -3.33 5.16
CA MET A 111 12.87 -4.02 4.39
C MET A 111 12.39 -5.29 5.05
N THR A 112 11.10 -5.59 4.88
CA THR A 112 10.53 -6.89 5.19
C THR A 112 9.46 -7.26 4.17
N GLY A 113 9.27 -8.57 3.96
CA GLY A 113 8.14 -9.13 3.24
C GLY A 113 7.27 -10.02 4.13
N ASP A 114 7.54 -10.06 5.44
CA ASP A 114 6.77 -10.87 6.38
C ASP A 114 5.44 -10.18 6.74
N PRO A 115 4.28 -10.77 6.41
CA PRO A 115 2.99 -10.10 6.58
C PRO A 115 2.65 -9.73 8.03
N ALA A 116 3.05 -10.56 9.00
CA ALA A 116 2.82 -10.31 10.41
C ALA A 116 3.65 -9.12 10.92
N THR A 117 4.93 -9.08 10.53
CA THR A 117 5.84 -7.96 10.83
C THR A 117 5.35 -6.65 10.21
N ILE A 118 4.91 -6.67 8.95
CA ILE A 118 4.33 -5.49 8.28
C ILE A 118 3.10 -5.02 9.05
N THR A 119 2.19 -5.93 9.38
CA THR A 119 0.93 -5.59 10.08
C THR A 119 1.21 -4.95 11.45
N ALA A 120 2.10 -5.53 12.25
CA ALA A 120 2.47 -4.99 13.56
C ALA A 120 3.15 -3.61 13.45
N PHE A 121 4.00 -3.44 12.44
CA PHE A 121 4.65 -2.16 12.18
C PHE A 121 3.64 -1.08 11.76
N LEU A 122 2.76 -1.38 10.81
CA LEU A 122 1.70 -0.45 10.38
C LEU A 122 0.77 -0.08 11.54
N GLN A 123 0.42 -1.04 12.40
CA GLN A 123 -0.36 -0.76 13.62
C GLN A 123 0.31 0.23 14.56
N THR A 124 1.66 0.20 14.63
CA THR A 124 2.45 1.09 15.48
C THR A 124 2.50 2.51 14.93
N ILE A 125 2.57 2.67 13.60
CA ILE A 125 2.82 3.98 12.97
C ILE A 125 1.56 4.69 12.43
N GLN A 126 0.45 3.98 12.22
CA GLN A 126 -0.73 4.53 11.51
C GLN A 126 -1.36 5.78 12.16
N ASP A 127 -1.18 5.97 13.47
CA ASP A 127 -1.72 7.11 14.23
C ASP A 127 -0.63 8.08 14.71
N ALA A 128 0.63 7.83 14.33
CA ALA A 128 1.76 8.71 14.64
C ALA A 128 1.89 9.85 13.62
N GLN A 129 2.74 10.85 13.91
CA GLN A 129 2.89 12.04 13.06
C GLN A 129 4.03 11.88 12.05
N ALA A 130 5.19 11.40 12.48
CA ALA A 130 6.35 11.27 11.60
C ALA A 130 7.34 10.19 12.05
N ILE A 131 8.06 9.65 11.07
CA ILE A 131 9.31 8.92 11.28
C ILE A 131 10.47 9.85 10.93
N THR A 132 11.44 10.04 11.83
CA THR A 132 12.61 10.89 11.60
C THR A 132 13.92 10.12 11.78
N LEU A 133 15.00 10.65 11.21
CA LEU A 133 16.35 10.12 11.48
C LEU A 133 17.00 10.90 12.62
N LYS A 134 17.44 10.20 13.66
CA LYS A 134 18.20 10.79 14.77
C LYS A 134 19.43 11.53 14.25
N ASN A 135 19.62 12.77 14.68
CA ASN A 135 20.69 13.67 14.26
C ASN A 135 20.73 13.93 12.74
N GLY A 136 19.60 13.79 12.04
CA GLY A 136 19.46 14.09 10.61
C GLY A 136 18.32 15.06 10.34
N VAL A 137 18.24 15.54 9.10
CA VAL A 137 17.13 16.39 8.61
C VAL A 137 16.01 15.58 7.96
N GLN A 138 16.24 14.27 7.77
CA GLN A 138 15.27 13.33 7.22
C GLN A 138 14.01 13.25 8.08
N THR A 139 12.88 13.54 7.44
CA THR A 139 11.56 13.40 8.01
C THR A 139 10.69 12.66 7.00
N LEU A 140 9.87 11.74 7.49
CA LEU A 140 8.85 11.02 6.74
C LEU A 140 7.54 11.32 7.45
N SER A 141 6.70 12.13 6.80
CA SER A 141 5.36 12.44 7.31
C SER A 141 4.44 11.22 7.22
N LEU A 142 3.75 10.91 8.31
CA LEU A 142 2.73 9.87 8.37
C LEU A 142 1.32 10.43 8.13
N ALA A 143 1.18 11.74 7.90
CA ALA A 143 -0.08 12.39 7.58
C ALA A 143 -0.68 11.80 6.30
N GLY A 144 -1.83 11.15 6.43
CA GLY A 144 -2.52 10.48 5.32
C GLY A 144 -2.18 9.00 5.13
N LEU A 145 -1.22 8.43 5.88
CA LEU A 145 -0.89 7.01 5.81
C LEU A 145 -2.11 6.13 6.07
N LYS A 146 -2.82 6.36 7.18
CA LYS A 146 -4.01 5.56 7.55
C LYS A 146 -5.08 5.56 6.45
N ALA A 147 -5.33 6.72 5.84
CA ALA A 147 -6.29 6.86 4.73
C ALA A 147 -5.79 6.15 3.46
N ALA A 148 -4.49 6.22 3.16
CA ALA A 148 -3.87 5.48 2.06
C ALA A 148 -3.99 3.96 2.25
N LEU A 149 -3.76 3.45 3.46
CA LEU A 149 -3.92 2.03 3.81
C LEU A 149 -5.38 1.58 3.68
N LEU A 150 -6.33 2.37 4.20
CA LEU A 150 -7.76 2.09 4.07
C LEU A 150 -8.20 2.08 2.60
N PHE A 151 -7.65 2.98 1.78
CA PHE A 151 -7.92 2.98 0.35
C PHE A 151 -7.41 1.72 -0.33
N ILE A 152 -6.20 1.23 0.01
CA ILE A 152 -5.69 -0.05 -0.51
C ILE A 152 -6.60 -1.21 -0.08
N ASP A 153 -7.00 -1.26 1.19
CA ASP A 153 -7.92 -2.27 1.70
C ASP A 153 -9.25 -2.25 0.93
N ALA A 154 -9.84 -1.06 0.71
CA ALA A 154 -11.08 -0.92 -0.05
C ALA A 154 -10.92 -1.32 -1.52
N GLN A 155 -9.84 -0.88 -2.17
CA GLN A 155 -9.51 -1.18 -3.56
C GLN A 155 -9.30 -2.69 -3.77
N GLN A 156 -8.78 -3.40 -2.77
CA GLN A 156 -8.61 -4.85 -2.78
C GLN A 156 -9.78 -5.61 -2.16
N LYS A 157 -10.87 -4.93 -1.76
CA LYS A 157 -12.04 -5.49 -1.08
C LYS A 157 -11.69 -6.32 0.16
N ARG A 158 -10.88 -5.74 1.04
CA ARG A 158 -10.40 -6.36 2.28
C ARG A 158 -10.97 -5.75 3.55
N VAL A 159 -11.62 -4.59 3.44
CA VAL A 159 -12.36 -3.97 4.56
C VAL A 159 -13.33 -5.00 5.14
N GLY A 160 -13.29 -5.20 6.46
CA GLY A 160 -14.09 -6.22 7.15
C GLY A 160 -13.52 -7.64 7.14
N SER A 161 -12.41 -7.89 6.42
CA SER A 161 -11.70 -9.17 6.47
C SER A 161 -10.62 -9.22 7.55
N GLU A 162 -10.22 -10.43 7.92
CA GLU A 162 -9.09 -10.67 8.83
C GLU A 162 -7.77 -10.10 8.29
N THR A 163 -7.69 -9.92 6.97
CA THR A 163 -6.48 -9.45 6.27
C THR A 163 -6.44 -7.94 6.04
N ALA A 164 -7.45 -7.18 6.44
CA ALA A 164 -7.38 -5.71 6.37
C ALA A 164 -6.26 -5.17 7.27
N TRP A 165 -5.68 -4.03 6.92
CA TRP A 165 -4.74 -3.33 7.79
C TRP A 165 -5.44 -2.37 8.75
N ILE A 166 -6.49 -1.67 8.29
CA ILE A 166 -7.19 -0.65 9.08
C ILE A 166 -8.49 -1.20 9.69
N GLU A 167 -9.50 -1.44 8.86
CA GLU A 167 -10.82 -1.91 9.30
C GLU A 167 -10.88 -3.44 9.25
N LYS A 168 -10.16 -4.08 10.17
CA LYS A 168 -10.18 -5.54 10.32
C LYS A 168 -11.56 -6.03 10.76
N GLY A 169 -11.97 -7.16 10.22
CA GLY A 169 -13.14 -7.89 10.69
C GLY A 169 -12.91 -9.40 10.65
N ASN A 170 -13.99 -10.16 10.61
CA ASN A 170 -13.96 -11.61 10.77
C ASN A 170 -14.21 -12.37 9.45
N GLU A 171 -14.29 -11.67 8.32
CA GLU A 171 -14.41 -12.36 7.05
C GLU A 171 -13.11 -13.10 6.73
N PRO A 172 -13.18 -14.38 6.33
CA PRO A 172 -12.00 -15.18 6.08
C PRO A 172 -11.20 -14.61 4.89
N PRO A 173 -9.88 -14.85 4.81
CA PRO A 173 -9.04 -14.34 3.72
C PRO A 173 -9.57 -14.66 2.30
N LEU A 174 -10.30 -15.78 2.15
CA LEU A 174 -10.90 -16.20 0.89
C LEU A 174 -12.10 -15.34 0.44
N SER A 175 -12.63 -14.44 1.28
CA SER A 175 -13.64 -13.45 0.85
C SER A 175 -13.03 -12.38 -0.07
N VAL A 176 -11.71 -12.18 -0.01
CA VAL A 176 -10.97 -11.26 -0.87
C VAL A 176 -10.93 -11.80 -2.30
N PRO A 177 -11.38 -11.03 -3.32
CA PRO A 177 -11.39 -11.48 -4.70
C PRO A 177 -9.99 -11.88 -5.18
N PRO A 178 -9.88 -12.92 -6.02
CA PRO A 178 -8.60 -13.29 -6.62
C PRO A 178 -8.03 -12.14 -7.45
N ALA A 179 -6.71 -12.14 -7.65
CA ALA A 179 -6.08 -11.20 -8.56
C ALA A 179 -6.69 -11.33 -9.97
N PRO A 180 -6.97 -10.20 -10.65
CA PRO A 180 -7.39 -10.23 -12.05
C PRO A 180 -6.41 -11.01 -12.93
N ALA A 181 -6.95 -11.77 -13.88
CA ALA A 181 -6.13 -12.50 -14.85
C ALA A 181 -5.29 -11.52 -15.68
N LEU A 182 -4.04 -11.90 -15.95
CA LEU A 182 -3.21 -11.23 -16.94
C LEU A 182 -3.86 -11.36 -18.32
N LYS A 183 -4.04 -10.24 -19.01
CA LYS A 183 -4.43 -10.20 -20.42
C LYS A 183 -3.21 -10.14 -21.30
#